data_AF-A0A9W9ZTZ7-F1
#
_entry.id   AF-A0A9W9ZTZ7-F1
#
_cell.length_a   1.000
_cell.length_b   1.000
_cell.length_c   1.000
_cell.angle_alpha   90.00
_cell.angle_beta   90.00
_cell.angle_gamma   90.00
#
_symmetry.space_group_name_H-M   'P 1'
#
loop_
_entity.id
_entity.type
_entity.pdbx_description
1 polymer ?
#
loop_
_entity_poly.entity_id
_entity_poly.type
_entity_poly.pdbx_seq_one_letter_code
_entity_poly.pdbx_strand_id
1 'polypeptide(L)'
;MLRLSPFWLLLVCTLFTFACSSVNAWPSDENEGNDSESGNHGYEGNPSLQGHINKLTNALRKATRKGGRQLKALLAKWSGGKSSTWNFKIYYNEIDCLRQNNENNELRRGKRKLADDLQQEKCKKAKIENKLKESQAKIHQITGNYKKKFKRLTQKLIKLQREQSHRGSAKKKTFGDYSKRHQTRLRKQMVTDCETSLSFLALNGFVATKIEVFNHDTQEYETISLIDEEATAVSFRTETLTNEEIDEINLLLYTKERFMISNEAYHELSMVCKDLPRSWKIQDRIKELNRKWNLFPTPGNTNGVQQSIKDRLEIRLKALIKNTPQMHHSNLIIR
;
A
#
# COMPACT_ATOMS: atom_id res chain seq x y z
N MET A 1 46.22 17.43 64.03
CA MET A 1 46.69 16.41 63.07
C MET A 1 46.52 15.03 63.69
N LEU A 2 45.51 14.27 63.29
CA LEU A 2 45.32 12.88 63.72
C LEU A 2 45.66 11.97 62.52
N ARG A 3 46.75 11.21 62.65
CA ARG A 3 47.13 10.18 61.68
C ARG A 3 46.12 9.04 61.78
N LEU A 4 45.19 8.98 60.82
CA LEU A 4 44.34 7.81 60.61
C LEU A 4 45.22 6.65 60.14
N SER A 5 45.08 5.50 60.81
CA SER A 5 45.76 4.26 60.45
C SER A 5 45.38 3.85 59.01
N PRO A 6 46.34 3.44 58.16
CA PRO A 6 46.10 3.05 56.77
C PRO A 6 45.11 1.87 56.63
N PHE A 7 44.90 1.10 57.70
CA PHE A 7 43.90 0.03 57.75
C PHE A 7 42.46 0.53 57.58
N TRP A 8 42.15 1.75 58.02
CA TRP A 8 40.79 2.32 57.93
C TRP A 8 40.45 2.84 56.53
N LEU A 9 41.43 3.37 55.82
CA LEU A 9 41.28 3.76 54.41
C LEU A 9 41.07 2.53 53.52
N LEU A 10 41.76 1.42 53.81
CA LEU A 10 41.58 0.15 53.09
C LEU A 10 40.19 -0.48 53.32
N LEU A 11 39.64 -0.40 54.53
CA LEU A 11 38.31 -0.95 54.83
C LEU A 11 37.18 -0.14 54.14
N VAL A 12 37.31 1.19 54.12
CA VAL A 12 36.34 2.06 53.44
C VAL A 12 36.44 1.92 51.93
N CYS A 13 37.65 1.81 51.37
CA CYS A 13 37.84 1.61 49.93
C CYS A 13 37.33 0.24 49.46
N THR A 14 37.56 -0.85 50.22
CA THR A 14 37.09 -2.19 49.84
C THR A 14 35.57 -2.34 49.92
N LEU A 15 34.92 -1.67 50.87
CA LEU A 15 33.44 -1.62 50.92
C LEU A 15 32.85 -0.80 49.77
N PHE A 16 33.58 0.20 49.25
CA PHE A 16 33.13 1.04 48.14
C PHE A 16 33.32 0.37 46.76
N THR A 17 34.41 -0.39 46.56
CA THR A 17 34.62 -1.17 45.33
C THR A 17 33.69 -2.37 45.23
N PHE A 18 33.39 -3.05 46.34
CA PHE A 18 32.44 -4.18 46.33
C PHE A 18 31.00 -3.75 45.95
N ALA A 19 30.64 -2.48 46.20
CA ALA A 19 29.34 -1.92 45.82
C ALA A 19 29.25 -1.52 44.32
N CYS A 20 30.38 -1.23 43.66
CA CYS A 20 30.39 -0.84 42.25
C CYS A 20 30.42 -2.02 41.26
N SER A 21 30.92 -3.19 41.66
CA SER A 21 31.12 -4.31 40.73
C SER A 21 29.88 -5.17 40.44
N SER A 22 28.70 -4.89 41.03
CA SER A 22 27.51 -5.74 40.86
C SER A 22 26.41 -5.15 39.97
N VAL A 23 26.70 -4.10 39.18
CA VAL A 23 25.70 -3.34 38.39
C VAL A 23 25.42 -3.92 36.99
N ASN A 24 25.97 -5.09 36.63
CA ASN A 24 25.71 -5.72 35.33
C ASN A 24 24.92 -7.03 35.48
N ALA A 25 23.59 -6.92 35.61
CA ALA A 25 22.67 -7.97 35.21
C ALA A 25 21.27 -7.38 34.98
N TRP A 26 20.88 -7.22 33.72
CA TRP A 26 19.47 -7.11 33.32
C TRP A 26 18.83 -8.50 33.40
N PRO A 27 17.53 -8.58 33.71
CA PRO A 27 16.68 -9.33 32.79
C PRO A 27 15.35 -8.64 32.47
N SER A 28 14.88 -8.98 31.27
CA SER A 28 13.68 -8.54 30.58
C SER A 28 12.36 -9.13 31.11
N ASP A 29 11.31 -8.38 30.77
CA ASP A 29 9.97 -8.78 30.31
C ASP A 29 8.82 -9.25 31.26
N GLU A 30 7.69 -8.61 30.93
CA GLU A 30 6.27 -9.02 31.00
C GLU A 30 5.53 -9.14 32.35
N ASN A 31 4.61 -8.19 32.58
CA ASN A 31 3.19 -8.54 32.77
C ASN A 31 2.25 -7.33 32.60
N GLU A 32 1.24 -7.48 31.74
CA GLU A 32 0.05 -6.62 31.67
C GLU A 32 -0.94 -6.97 32.79
N GLY A 33 -1.67 -5.97 33.32
CA GLY A 33 -2.84 -6.23 34.17
C GLY A 33 -3.30 -5.08 35.07
N ASN A 34 -4.20 -4.26 34.52
CA ASN A 34 -5.33 -3.50 35.11
C ASN A 34 -5.20 -2.62 36.38
N ASP A 35 -5.69 -1.39 36.17
CA ASP A 35 -6.61 -0.58 36.99
C ASP A 35 -6.34 -0.38 38.49
N SER A 36 -5.98 0.85 38.86
CA SER A 36 -6.90 1.81 39.52
C SER A 36 -6.18 3.10 39.94
N GLU A 37 -6.88 4.22 39.77
CA GLU A 37 -6.49 5.54 40.25
C GLU A 37 -6.28 5.57 41.76
N SER A 38 -5.16 6.14 42.21
CA SER A 38 -5.17 7.10 43.31
C SER A 38 -3.89 7.94 43.28
N GLY A 39 -4.08 9.25 43.27
CA GLY A 39 -2.97 10.20 43.34
C GLY A 39 -2.29 10.11 44.69
N ASN A 40 -0.97 9.96 44.67
CA ASN A 40 -0.11 10.49 45.72
C ASN A 40 1.28 10.74 45.11
N HIS A 41 1.70 12.00 45.04
CA HIS A 41 3.08 12.35 44.66
C HIS A 41 4.02 12.04 45.83
N GLY A 42 4.34 10.76 45.98
CA GLY A 42 5.52 10.30 46.69
C GLY A 42 6.67 10.21 45.69
N TYR A 43 7.75 10.95 45.92
CA TYR A 43 9.01 10.65 45.26
C TYR A 43 9.43 9.22 45.63
N GLU A 44 9.22 8.26 44.74
CA GLU A 44 9.79 6.93 44.85
C GLU A 44 11.31 7.05 44.63
N GLY A 45 12.03 7.16 45.75
CA GLY A 45 13.48 7.04 45.77
C GLY A 45 13.89 5.69 45.17
N ASN A 46 14.97 5.73 44.40
CA ASN A 46 15.53 4.61 43.65
C ASN A 46 15.60 3.33 44.53
N PRO A 47 14.80 2.28 44.25
CA PRO A 47 14.58 1.16 45.18
C PRO A 47 15.86 0.35 45.47
N SER A 48 16.83 0.43 44.56
CA SER A 48 18.16 -0.16 44.71
C SER A 48 18.96 0.47 45.87
N LEU A 49 18.95 1.80 46.02
CA LEU A 49 19.70 2.49 47.08
C LEU A 49 19.04 2.29 48.44
N GLN A 50 17.71 2.32 48.48
CA GLN A 50 16.95 2.06 49.70
C GLN A 50 17.20 0.64 50.23
N GLY A 51 17.30 -0.35 49.33
CA GLY A 51 17.70 -1.72 49.68
C GLY A 51 19.09 -1.83 50.30
N HIS A 52 20.08 -1.08 49.78
CA HIS A 52 21.44 -1.06 50.33
C HIS A 52 21.52 -0.35 51.68
N ILE A 53 20.82 0.76 51.87
CA ILE A 53 20.70 1.45 53.17
C ILE A 53 20.05 0.53 54.22
N ASN A 54 19.02 -0.22 53.82
CA ASN A 54 18.36 -1.19 54.70
C ASN A 54 19.26 -2.38 55.07
N LYS A 55 20.11 -2.85 54.15
CA LYS A 55 21.13 -3.88 54.43
C LYS A 55 22.20 -3.36 55.39
N LEU A 56 22.69 -2.15 55.18
CA LEU A 56 23.71 -1.52 56.03
C LEU A 56 23.18 -1.28 57.45
N THR A 57 21.97 -0.74 57.58
CA THR A 57 21.31 -0.52 58.89
C THR A 57 21.04 -1.83 59.61
N ASN A 58 20.63 -2.89 58.91
CA ASN A 58 20.46 -4.22 59.49
C ASN A 58 21.79 -4.86 59.92
N ALA A 59 22.87 -4.67 59.16
CA ALA A 59 24.21 -5.12 59.54
C ALA A 59 24.73 -4.38 60.78
N LEU A 60 24.54 -3.06 60.86
CA LEU A 60 24.85 -2.26 62.05
C LEU A 60 24.05 -2.71 63.28
N ARG A 61 22.75 -3.00 63.10
CA ARG A 61 21.86 -3.48 64.17
C ARG A 61 22.23 -4.89 64.65
N LYS A 62 22.80 -5.73 63.79
CA LYS A 62 23.36 -7.05 64.18
C LYS A 62 24.69 -6.89 64.92
N ALA A 63 25.56 -5.98 64.47
CA ALA A 63 26.83 -5.69 65.12
C ALA A 63 26.66 -5.09 66.53
N THR A 64 25.67 -4.21 66.75
CA THR A 64 25.35 -3.68 68.09
C THR A 64 24.84 -4.75 69.04
N ARG A 65 24.10 -5.75 68.57
CA ARG A 65 23.58 -6.85 69.40
C ARG A 65 24.64 -7.89 69.76
N LYS A 66 25.55 -8.22 68.83
CA LYS A 66 26.57 -9.27 69.00
C LYS A 66 27.96 -8.75 69.42
N GLY A 67 28.18 -7.44 69.43
CA GLY A 67 29.45 -6.83 69.84
C GLY A 67 29.66 -6.77 71.35
N GLY A 68 30.90 -7.00 71.79
CA GLY A 68 31.32 -6.83 73.18
C GLY A 68 31.22 -5.37 73.68
N ARG A 69 31.41 -5.15 74.99
CA ARG A 69 31.26 -3.84 75.67
C ARG A 69 32.02 -2.71 74.97
N GLN A 70 33.21 -2.97 74.43
CA GLN A 70 34.03 -1.96 73.72
C GLN A 70 33.40 -1.52 72.39
N LEU A 71 32.80 -2.42 71.61
CA LEU A 71 32.13 -2.07 70.35
C LEU A 71 30.86 -1.25 70.61
N LYS A 72 30.10 -1.63 71.65
CA LYS A 72 28.92 -0.88 72.10
C LYS A 72 29.28 0.52 72.57
N ALA A 73 30.38 0.67 73.31
CA ALA A 73 30.89 1.96 73.77
C ALA A 73 31.35 2.85 72.60
N LEU A 74 32.05 2.28 71.60
CA LEU A 74 32.46 3.00 70.39
C LEU A 74 31.26 3.49 69.56
N LEU A 75 30.25 2.62 69.36
CA LEU A 75 29.02 3.00 68.65
C LEU A 75 28.24 4.08 69.40
N ALA A 76 28.11 3.99 70.72
CA ALA A 76 27.49 5.03 71.54
C ALA A 76 28.25 6.35 71.48
N LYS A 77 29.59 6.32 71.41
CA LYS A 77 30.44 7.51 71.24
C LYS A 77 30.30 8.12 69.85
N TRP A 78 30.00 7.31 68.84
CA TRP A 78 29.78 7.76 67.47
C TRP A 78 28.37 8.35 67.28
N SER A 79 27.35 7.73 67.86
CA SER A 79 25.95 8.20 67.81
C SER A 79 25.64 9.33 68.80
N GLY A 80 26.39 9.45 69.90
CA GLY A 80 26.19 10.51 70.92
C GLY A 80 27.27 11.60 70.93
N GLY A 81 28.34 11.44 70.15
CA GLY A 81 29.42 12.42 70.05
C GLY A 81 29.23 13.42 68.91
N LYS A 82 30.19 14.36 68.77
CA LYS A 82 30.26 15.38 67.70
C LYS A 82 30.26 14.82 66.26
N SER A 83 30.24 13.49 66.10
CA SER A 83 30.10 12.77 64.83
C SER A 83 28.65 12.30 64.54
N SER A 84 27.69 12.60 65.42
CA SER A 84 26.25 12.38 65.17
C SER A 84 25.65 13.39 64.19
N THR A 85 26.39 14.43 63.83
CA THR A 85 25.95 15.54 62.96
C THR A 85 26.46 15.41 61.53
N TRP A 86 26.91 14.23 61.10
CA TRP A 86 27.20 13.99 59.68
C TRP A 86 25.89 13.73 58.94
N ASN A 87 25.24 14.82 58.54
CA ASN A 87 24.09 14.77 57.65
C ASN A 87 24.64 14.61 56.23
N PHE A 88 24.58 13.39 55.67
CA PHE A 88 24.96 13.14 54.29
C PHE A 88 23.96 13.85 53.38
N LYS A 89 24.25 15.09 52.97
CA LYS A 89 23.53 15.76 51.89
C LYS A 89 24.04 15.19 50.58
N ILE A 90 23.24 14.31 49.98
CA ILE A 90 23.44 13.88 48.60
C ILE A 90 23.01 15.07 47.73
N TYR A 91 23.99 15.86 47.29
CA TYR A 91 23.74 16.87 46.26
C TYR A 91 23.64 16.15 44.93
N TYR A 92 22.43 15.79 44.53
CA TYR A 92 22.17 15.61 43.12
C TYR A 92 22.47 16.95 42.45
N ASN A 93 23.26 16.93 41.37
CA ASN A 93 23.48 18.11 40.57
C ASN A 93 22.09 18.59 40.11
N GLU A 94 21.63 19.74 40.61
CA GLU A 94 20.26 20.24 40.39
C GLU A 94 19.95 20.37 38.89
N ILE A 95 20.99 20.62 38.09
CA ILE A 95 20.96 20.63 36.62
C ILE A 95 20.57 19.25 36.05
N ASP A 96 21.04 18.16 36.65
CA ASP A 96 20.73 16.79 36.21
C ASP A 96 19.30 16.42 36.54
N CYS A 97 18.81 16.80 37.73
CA CYS A 97 17.40 16.62 38.10
C CYS A 97 16.46 17.39 37.18
N LEU A 98 16.78 18.65 36.86
CA LEU A 98 15.99 19.47 35.94
C LEU A 98 16.00 18.88 34.52
N ARG A 99 17.16 18.43 34.04
CA ARG A 99 17.30 17.77 32.74
C ARG A 99 16.46 16.50 32.66
N GLN A 100 16.57 15.62 33.65
CA GLN A 100 15.77 14.39 33.70
C GLN A 100 14.27 14.67 33.79
N ASN A 101 13.86 15.70 34.52
CA ASN A 101 12.46 16.09 34.60
C ASN A 101 11.93 16.58 33.25
N ASN A 102 12.72 17.37 32.51
CA ASN A 102 12.37 17.82 31.17
C ASN A 102 12.28 16.65 30.18
N GLU A 103 13.26 15.75 30.18
CA GLU A 103 13.24 14.53 29.36
C GLU A 103 12.00 13.68 29.67
N ASN A 104 11.68 13.47 30.94
CA ASN A 104 10.47 12.74 31.34
C ASN A 104 9.18 13.43 30.88
N ASN A 105 9.13 14.77 30.91
CA ASN A 105 7.98 15.52 30.41
C ASN A 105 7.81 15.37 28.90
N GLU A 106 8.90 15.41 28.13
CA GLU A 106 8.88 15.18 26.69
C GLU A 106 8.49 13.73 26.35
N LEU A 107 9.02 12.74 27.08
CA LEU A 107 8.61 11.34 26.93
C LEU A 107 7.11 11.15 27.23
N ARG A 108 6.58 11.81 28.25
CA ARG A 108 5.14 11.79 28.57
C ARG A 108 4.29 12.44 27.49
N ARG A 109 4.77 13.50 26.84
CA ARG A 109 4.10 14.13 25.69
C ARG A 109 4.12 13.20 24.47
N GLY A 110 5.27 12.61 24.16
CA GLY A 110 5.41 11.63 23.09
C GLY A 110 4.50 10.41 23.29
N LYS A 111 4.45 9.87 24.52
CA LYS A 111 3.56 8.76 24.88
C LYS A 111 2.08 9.09 24.65
N ARG A 112 1.63 10.29 25.05
CA ARG A 112 0.24 10.73 24.82
C ARG A 112 -0.09 10.82 23.34
N LYS A 113 0.79 11.45 22.55
CA LYS A 113 0.60 11.56 21.10
C LYS A 113 0.51 10.20 20.41
N LEU A 114 1.41 9.27 20.75
CA LEU A 114 1.37 7.91 20.20
C LEU A 114 0.11 7.14 20.62
N ALA A 115 -0.41 7.37 21.82
CA ALA A 115 -1.66 6.77 22.27
C ALA A 115 -2.86 7.30 21.46
N ASP A 116 -2.90 8.62 21.22
CA ASP A 116 -3.95 9.25 20.40
C ASP A 116 -3.90 8.74 18.94
N ASP A 117 -2.69 8.67 18.36
CA ASP A 117 -2.48 8.13 17.01
C ASP A 117 -2.93 6.66 16.93
N LEU A 118 -2.58 5.84 17.93
CA LEU A 118 -3.02 4.45 18.01
C LEU A 118 -4.54 4.32 18.11
N GLN A 119 -5.20 5.17 18.89
CA GLN A 119 -6.66 5.19 19.00
C GLN A 119 -7.31 5.61 17.67
N GLN A 120 -6.72 6.58 16.98
CA GLN A 120 -7.18 7.01 15.65
C GLN A 120 -7.08 5.86 14.64
N GLU A 121 -5.95 5.14 14.60
CA GLU A 121 -5.76 3.99 13.72
C GLU A 121 -6.73 2.83 14.05
N LYS A 122 -6.97 2.55 15.34
CA LYS A 122 -8.00 1.58 15.76
C LYS A 122 -9.39 1.98 15.26
N CYS A 123 -9.76 3.26 15.34
CA CYS A 123 -11.03 3.76 14.81
C CYS A 123 -11.13 3.62 13.27
N LYS A 124 -10.05 3.95 12.54
CA LYS A 124 -9.99 3.76 11.08
C LYS A 124 -10.13 2.28 10.70
N LYS A 125 -9.42 1.39 11.39
CA LYS A 125 -9.51 -0.06 11.19
C LYS A 125 -10.94 -0.57 11.37
N ALA A 126 -11.61 -0.18 12.46
CA ALA A 126 -13.01 -0.57 12.72
C ALA A 126 -13.96 -0.11 11.60
N LYS A 127 -13.77 1.10 11.05
CA LYS A 127 -14.56 1.59 9.91
C LYS A 127 -14.35 0.74 8.65
N ILE A 128 -13.11 0.34 8.38
CA ILE A 128 -12.78 -0.51 7.22
C ILE A 128 -13.39 -1.91 7.39
N GLU A 129 -13.29 -2.50 8.58
CA GLU A 129 -13.86 -3.82 8.87
C GLU A 129 -15.40 -3.83 8.73
N ASN A 130 -16.08 -2.78 9.16
CA ASN A 130 -17.53 -2.66 8.96
C ASN A 130 -17.90 -2.59 7.48
N LYS A 131 -17.19 -1.77 6.68
CA LYS A 131 -17.40 -1.70 5.22
C LYS A 131 -17.12 -3.04 4.53
N LEU A 132 -16.12 -3.79 5.00
CA LEU A 132 -15.81 -5.11 4.48
C LEU A 132 -16.97 -6.10 4.73
N LYS A 133 -17.50 -6.13 5.97
CA LYS A 133 -18.65 -6.97 6.32
C LYS A 133 -19.90 -6.62 5.50
N GLU A 134 -20.19 -5.33 5.33
CA GLU A 134 -21.31 -4.87 4.50
C GLU A 134 -21.16 -5.30 3.03
N SER A 135 -19.96 -5.15 2.46
CA SER A 135 -19.66 -5.59 1.10
C SER A 135 -19.84 -7.10 0.92
N GLN A 136 -19.31 -7.89 1.87
CA GLN A 136 -19.47 -9.34 1.87
C GLN A 136 -20.95 -9.76 1.94
N ALA A 137 -21.76 -9.11 2.78
CA ALA A 137 -23.19 -9.38 2.87
C ALA A 137 -23.92 -9.08 1.54
N LYS A 138 -23.58 -7.96 0.87
CA LYS A 138 -24.13 -7.61 -0.45
C LYS A 138 -23.76 -8.64 -1.51
N ILE A 139 -22.50 -9.06 -1.58
CA ILE A 139 -22.04 -10.10 -2.50
C ILE A 139 -22.79 -11.41 -2.26
N HIS A 140 -22.96 -11.81 -0.99
CA HIS A 140 -23.67 -13.03 -0.64
C HIS A 140 -25.15 -12.98 -1.10
N GLN A 141 -25.82 -11.85 -0.89
CA GLN A 141 -27.19 -11.63 -1.34
C GLN A 141 -27.32 -11.69 -2.87
N ILE A 142 -26.43 -10.99 -3.59
CA ILE A 142 -26.39 -10.98 -5.05
C ILE A 142 -26.18 -12.40 -5.59
N THR A 143 -25.18 -13.11 -5.05
CA THR A 143 -24.86 -14.48 -5.44
C THR A 143 -26.05 -15.43 -5.19
N GLY A 144 -26.74 -15.28 -4.06
CA GLY A 144 -27.95 -16.03 -3.76
C GLY A 144 -29.08 -15.76 -4.75
N ASN A 145 -29.26 -14.51 -5.18
CA ASN A 145 -30.26 -14.13 -6.18
C ASN A 145 -29.93 -14.71 -7.56
N TYR A 146 -28.67 -14.63 -8.00
CA TYR A 146 -28.23 -15.24 -9.26
C TYR A 146 -28.37 -16.76 -9.25
N LYS A 147 -28.00 -17.42 -8.15
CA LYS A 147 -28.17 -18.88 -7.99
C LYS A 147 -29.64 -19.30 -8.12
N LYS A 148 -30.57 -18.53 -7.55
CA LYS A 148 -32.02 -18.75 -7.70
C LYS A 148 -32.49 -18.54 -9.14
N LYS A 149 -32.05 -17.46 -9.81
CA LYS A 149 -32.38 -17.19 -11.22
C LYS A 149 -31.85 -18.30 -12.13
N PHE A 150 -30.61 -18.72 -11.94
CA PHE A 150 -29.96 -19.80 -12.68
C PHE A 150 -30.75 -21.09 -12.53
N LYS A 151 -31.09 -21.51 -11.30
CA LYS A 151 -31.90 -22.70 -11.05
C LYS A 151 -33.25 -22.65 -11.79
N ARG A 152 -33.93 -21.51 -11.80
CA ARG A 152 -35.19 -21.32 -12.55
C ARG A 152 -35.00 -21.46 -14.06
N LEU A 153 -33.92 -20.91 -14.60
CA LEU A 153 -33.58 -21.03 -16.03
C LEU A 153 -33.27 -22.48 -16.40
N THR A 154 -32.45 -23.17 -15.61
CA THR A 154 -32.15 -24.60 -15.81
C THR A 154 -33.43 -25.44 -15.80
N GLN A 155 -34.33 -25.19 -14.84
CA GLN A 155 -35.62 -25.89 -14.76
C GLN A 155 -36.49 -25.61 -16.00
N LYS A 156 -36.57 -24.36 -16.47
CA LYS A 156 -37.29 -24.01 -17.70
C LYS A 156 -36.69 -24.71 -18.92
N LEU A 157 -35.36 -24.77 -19.01
CA LEU A 157 -34.66 -25.40 -20.11
C LEU A 157 -34.93 -26.90 -20.15
N ILE A 158 -34.88 -27.59 -19.00
CA ILE A 158 -35.25 -29.01 -18.89
C ILE A 158 -36.71 -29.23 -19.28
N LYS A 159 -37.62 -28.35 -18.86
CA LYS A 159 -39.05 -28.44 -19.22
C LYS A 159 -39.25 -28.26 -20.73
N LEU A 160 -38.63 -27.25 -21.34
CA LEU A 160 -38.66 -27.03 -22.78
C LEU A 160 -38.05 -28.21 -23.55
N GLN A 161 -36.95 -28.78 -23.08
CA GLN A 161 -36.34 -29.95 -23.71
C GLN A 161 -37.26 -31.18 -23.70
N ARG A 162 -38.02 -31.39 -22.60
CA ARG A 162 -39.05 -32.44 -22.52
C ARG A 162 -40.26 -32.14 -23.40
N GLU A 163 -40.70 -30.88 -23.47
CA GLU A 163 -41.80 -30.47 -24.36
C GLU A 163 -41.39 -30.54 -25.85
N GLN A 164 -40.11 -30.28 -26.14
CA GLN A 164 -39.51 -30.38 -27.47
C GLN A 164 -39.29 -31.83 -27.90
N SER A 165 -39.24 -32.80 -26.98
CA SER A 165 -39.28 -34.23 -27.36
C SER A 165 -40.69 -34.70 -27.75
N HIS A 166 -41.74 -33.92 -27.50
CA HIS A 166 -43.13 -34.23 -27.88
C HIS A 166 -43.67 -33.37 -29.02
N ARG A 167 -43.10 -32.17 -29.24
CA ARG A 167 -43.28 -31.42 -30.49
C ARG A 167 -42.20 -31.88 -31.47
N GLY A 168 -42.55 -32.79 -32.37
CA GLY A 168 -41.67 -33.25 -33.44
C GLY A 168 -40.91 -32.08 -34.06
N SER A 169 -39.60 -32.28 -34.27
CA SER A 169 -38.67 -31.32 -34.88
C SER A 169 -39.41 -30.48 -35.90
N ALA A 170 -39.66 -29.20 -35.57
CA ALA A 170 -40.21 -28.27 -36.54
C ALA A 170 -39.24 -28.32 -37.71
N LYS A 171 -39.70 -28.85 -38.86
CA LYS A 171 -38.90 -29.01 -40.07
C LYS A 171 -38.01 -27.78 -40.19
N LYS A 172 -36.69 -27.97 -40.14
CA LYS A 172 -35.72 -26.87 -40.27
C LYS A 172 -36.11 -26.12 -41.53
N LYS A 173 -36.63 -24.91 -41.37
CA LYS A 173 -36.96 -24.03 -42.49
C LYS A 173 -35.64 -23.68 -43.14
N THR A 174 -35.51 -24.03 -44.41
CA THR A 174 -34.39 -23.63 -45.26
C THR A 174 -34.42 -22.12 -45.45
N PHE A 175 -33.32 -21.50 -45.87
CA PHE A 175 -33.28 -20.04 -46.06
C PHE A 175 -34.39 -19.56 -47.02
N GLY A 176 -34.71 -20.39 -48.04
CA GLY A 176 -35.78 -20.16 -49.00
C GLY A 176 -37.20 -20.19 -48.41
N ASP A 177 -37.43 -20.90 -47.30
CA ASP A 177 -38.75 -21.03 -46.66
C ASP A 177 -39.18 -19.77 -45.88
N TYR A 178 -38.26 -18.83 -45.67
CA TYR A 178 -38.52 -17.60 -44.96
C TYR A 178 -39.12 -16.53 -45.87
N SER A 179 -39.98 -15.66 -45.30
CA SER A 179 -40.45 -14.48 -46.04
C SER A 179 -39.27 -13.59 -46.42
N LYS A 180 -39.39 -12.86 -47.54
CA LYS A 180 -38.35 -11.93 -48.02
C LYS A 180 -37.84 -10.99 -46.92
N ARG A 181 -38.75 -10.46 -46.09
CA ARG A 181 -38.42 -9.58 -44.96
C ARG A 181 -37.55 -10.29 -43.90
N HIS A 182 -37.81 -11.56 -43.64
CA HIS A 182 -37.03 -12.34 -42.67
C HIS A 182 -35.67 -12.77 -43.24
N GLN A 183 -35.61 -13.12 -44.53
CA GLN A 183 -34.35 -13.36 -45.25
C GLN A 183 -33.44 -12.13 -45.20
N THR A 184 -33.97 -10.92 -45.44
CA THR A 184 -33.19 -9.68 -45.31
C THR A 184 -32.67 -9.49 -43.89
N ARG A 185 -33.47 -9.82 -42.87
CA ARG A 185 -33.04 -9.70 -41.46
C ARG A 185 -31.91 -10.68 -41.14
N LEU A 186 -32.02 -11.92 -41.60
CA LEU A 186 -30.97 -12.93 -41.47
C LEU A 186 -29.68 -12.50 -42.17
N ARG A 187 -29.76 -11.98 -43.40
CA ARG A 187 -28.60 -11.43 -44.11
C ARG A 187 -27.93 -10.30 -43.35
N LYS A 188 -28.70 -9.32 -42.86
CA LYS A 188 -28.17 -8.23 -42.03
C LYS A 188 -27.48 -8.76 -40.77
N GLN A 189 -28.07 -9.75 -40.12
CA GLN A 189 -27.47 -10.38 -38.95
C GLN A 189 -26.17 -11.10 -39.30
N MET A 190 -26.12 -11.84 -40.41
CA MET A 190 -24.89 -12.49 -40.90
C MET A 190 -23.78 -11.48 -41.20
N VAL A 191 -24.12 -10.34 -41.83
CA VAL A 191 -23.16 -9.24 -42.06
C VAL A 191 -22.57 -8.77 -40.73
N THR A 192 -23.42 -8.46 -39.74
CA THR A 192 -22.97 -7.99 -38.42
C THR A 192 -22.13 -9.03 -37.68
N ASP A 193 -22.54 -10.30 -37.72
CA ASP A 193 -21.80 -11.40 -37.08
C ASP A 193 -20.42 -11.60 -37.75
N CYS A 194 -20.33 -11.43 -39.06
CA CYS A 194 -19.08 -11.46 -39.80
C CYS A 194 -18.17 -10.25 -39.49
N GLU A 195 -18.71 -9.02 -39.49
CA GLU A 195 -17.98 -7.80 -39.12
C GLU A 195 -17.40 -7.92 -37.71
N THR A 196 -18.20 -8.37 -36.75
CA THR A 196 -17.75 -8.56 -35.37
C THR A 196 -16.68 -9.63 -35.25
N SER A 197 -16.87 -10.77 -35.93
CA SER A 197 -15.93 -11.91 -35.86
C SER A 197 -14.61 -11.63 -36.58
N LEU A 198 -14.62 -10.81 -37.63
CA LEU A 198 -13.41 -10.42 -38.37
C LEU A 198 -12.76 -9.13 -37.87
N SER A 199 -13.33 -8.46 -36.87
CA SER A 199 -12.79 -7.22 -36.30
C SER A 199 -11.38 -7.38 -35.71
N PHE A 200 -10.96 -8.59 -35.31
CA PHE A 200 -9.59 -8.84 -34.82
C PHE A 200 -8.52 -8.60 -35.90
N LEU A 201 -8.86 -8.71 -37.19
CA LEU A 201 -7.92 -8.44 -38.28
C LEU A 201 -7.42 -6.98 -38.24
N ALA A 202 -8.26 -6.06 -37.76
CA ALA A 202 -7.88 -4.66 -37.59
C ALA A 202 -6.74 -4.47 -36.58
N LEU A 203 -6.59 -5.38 -35.60
CA LEU A 203 -5.46 -5.36 -34.65
C LEU A 203 -4.12 -5.61 -35.35
N ASN A 204 -4.15 -6.33 -36.47
CA ASN A 204 -2.98 -6.66 -37.28
C ASN A 204 -2.83 -5.74 -38.50
N GLY A 205 -3.64 -4.68 -38.61
CA GLY A 205 -3.62 -3.73 -39.74
C GLY A 205 -4.31 -4.25 -41.00
N PHE A 206 -5.10 -5.32 -40.92
CA PHE A 206 -5.89 -5.83 -42.04
C PHE A 206 -7.36 -5.45 -41.88
N VAL A 207 -8.02 -5.08 -42.99
CA VAL A 207 -9.45 -4.78 -43.01
C VAL A 207 -10.14 -5.78 -43.94
N ALA A 208 -11.14 -6.49 -43.42
CA ALA A 208 -11.95 -7.39 -44.23
C ALA A 208 -12.92 -6.57 -45.09
N THR A 209 -12.71 -6.60 -46.41
CA THR A 209 -13.50 -5.82 -47.38
C THR A 209 -14.71 -6.59 -47.90
N LYS A 210 -14.51 -7.86 -48.26
CA LYS A 210 -15.55 -8.76 -48.79
C LYS A 210 -15.42 -10.17 -48.22
N ILE A 211 -16.55 -10.86 -48.06
CA ILE A 211 -16.61 -12.29 -47.77
C ILE A 211 -17.40 -12.99 -48.87
N GLU A 212 -16.84 -14.05 -49.44
CA GLU A 212 -17.54 -14.93 -50.36
C GLU A 212 -18.04 -16.15 -49.58
N VAL A 213 -19.36 -16.35 -49.54
CA VAL A 213 -20.01 -17.45 -48.82
C VAL A 213 -20.68 -18.37 -49.84
N PHE A 214 -20.36 -19.65 -49.81
CA PHE A 214 -21.01 -20.65 -50.66
C PHE A 214 -22.34 -21.08 -50.05
N ASN A 215 -23.44 -20.90 -50.77
CA ASN A 215 -24.76 -21.32 -50.34
C ASN A 215 -25.05 -22.74 -50.84
N HIS A 216 -25.15 -23.69 -49.92
CA HIS A 216 -25.44 -25.09 -50.24
C HIS A 216 -26.83 -25.31 -50.85
N ASP A 217 -27.80 -24.45 -50.55
CA ASP A 217 -29.18 -24.58 -51.02
C ASP A 217 -29.32 -24.05 -52.47
N THR A 218 -28.64 -22.96 -52.80
CA THR A 218 -28.70 -22.34 -54.14
C THR A 218 -27.54 -22.72 -55.05
N GLN A 219 -26.51 -23.41 -54.54
CA GLN A 219 -25.28 -23.77 -55.26
C GLN A 219 -24.51 -22.57 -55.82
N GLU A 220 -24.71 -21.38 -55.25
CA GLU A 220 -24.12 -20.12 -55.71
C GLU A 220 -23.24 -19.48 -54.62
N TYR A 221 -22.22 -18.75 -55.06
CA TYR A 221 -21.42 -17.91 -54.18
C TYR A 221 -22.13 -16.56 -53.98
N GLU A 222 -22.48 -16.26 -52.74
CA GLU A 222 -23.01 -14.96 -52.35
C GLU A 222 -21.86 -14.11 -51.81
N THR A 223 -21.62 -12.95 -52.43
CA THR A 223 -20.61 -12.00 -51.93
C THR A 223 -21.27 -11.04 -50.96
N ILE A 224 -20.79 -11.04 -49.72
CA ILE A 224 -21.19 -10.10 -48.68
C ILE A 224 -20.15 -8.99 -48.65
N SER A 225 -20.54 -7.77 -49.06
CA SER A 225 -19.71 -6.59 -48.84
C SER A 225 -19.82 -6.19 -47.36
N LEU A 226 -18.68 -6.10 -46.67
CA LEU A 226 -18.61 -5.64 -45.28
C LEU A 226 -18.30 -4.13 -45.19
N ILE A 227 -18.10 -3.49 -46.34
CA ILE A 227 -17.76 -2.06 -46.44
C ILE A 227 -18.70 -1.45 -47.48
N ASP A 228 -19.41 -0.39 -47.10
CA ASP A 228 -20.07 0.46 -48.08
C ASP A 228 -18.98 1.19 -48.87
N GLU A 229 -18.96 1.03 -50.20
CA GLU A 229 -17.93 1.61 -51.08
C GLU A 229 -17.80 3.14 -50.93
N GLU A 230 -18.84 3.83 -50.44
CA GLU A 230 -18.84 5.26 -50.09
C GLU A 230 -18.11 5.58 -48.76
N ALA A 231 -18.03 4.64 -47.81
CA ALA A 231 -17.35 4.82 -46.53
C ALA A 231 -15.82 4.73 -46.65
N THR A 232 -15.32 4.12 -47.73
CA THR A 232 -13.88 4.01 -48.03
C THR A 232 -13.21 5.35 -48.31
N ALA A 233 -13.97 6.39 -48.71
CA ALA A 233 -13.44 7.75 -48.85
C ALA A 233 -13.30 8.49 -47.51
N VAL A 234 -13.94 8.01 -46.45
CA VAL A 234 -14.00 8.71 -45.14
C VAL A 234 -13.16 8.01 -44.08
N SER A 235 -12.90 6.71 -44.17
CA SER A 235 -12.20 5.93 -43.12
C SER A 235 -10.69 6.24 -42.97
N PHE A 236 -10.04 6.84 -43.98
CA PHE A 236 -8.69 7.39 -43.83
C PHE A 236 -8.65 8.83 -43.31
N ARG A 237 -9.80 9.44 -42.99
CA ARG A 237 -9.80 10.62 -42.15
C ARG A 237 -9.55 10.13 -40.74
N THR A 238 -8.33 10.35 -40.27
CA THR A 238 -8.05 10.58 -38.85
C THR A 238 -9.10 11.57 -38.35
N GLU A 239 -10.19 11.08 -37.75
CA GLU A 239 -11.02 11.88 -36.87
C GLU A 239 -10.06 12.39 -35.80
N THR A 240 -9.66 13.65 -35.94
CA THR A 240 -8.85 14.33 -34.94
C THR A 240 -9.71 14.38 -33.69
N LEU A 241 -9.42 13.49 -32.73
CA LEU A 241 -10.06 13.45 -31.43
C LEU A 241 -10.05 14.86 -30.85
N THR A 242 -11.19 15.30 -30.36
CA THR A 242 -11.29 16.58 -29.64
C THR A 242 -10.45 16.52 -28.37
N ASN A 243 -10.00 17.67 -27.86
CA ASN A 243 -9.19 17.71 -26.63
C ASN A 243 -9.93 17.08 -25.44
N GLU A 244 -11.27 17.21 -25.39
CA GLU A 244 -12.12 16.61 -24.36
C GLU A 244 -12.10 15.07 -24.42
N GLU A 245 -12.25 14.48 -25.61
CA GLU A 245 -12.16 13.02 -25.80
C GLU A 245 -10.77 12.49 -25.45
N ILE A 246 -9.73 13.27 -25.77
CA ILE A 246 -8.35 12.93 -25.39
C ILE A 246 -8.20 12.91 -23.86
N ASP A 247 -8.78 13.87 -23.16
CA ASP A 247 -8.72 13.95 -21.70
C ASP A 247 -9.50 12.81 -21.03
N GLU A 248 -10.67 12.44 -21.56
CA GLU A 248 -11.41 11.27 -21.10
C GLU A 248 -10.61 9.98 -21.27
N ILE A 249 -9.99 9.79 -22.44
CA ILE A 249 -9.13 8.63 -22.72
C ILE A 249 -7.92 8.62 -21.77
N ASN A 250 -7.29 9.77 -21.51
CA ASN A 250 -6.15 9.86 -20.59
C ASN A 250 -6.57 9.56 -19.14
N LEU A 251 -7.73 10.05 -18.69
CA LEU A 251 -8.29 9.77 -17.37
C LEU A 251 -8.57 8.28 -17.19
N LEU A 252 -9.09 7.64 -18.24
CA LEU A 252 -9.36 6.22 -18.24
C LEU A 252 -8.07 5.39 -18.23
N LEU A 253 -7.06 5.81 -18.99
CA LEU A 253 -5.74 5.19 -19.00
C LEU A 253 -5.10 5.25 -17.61
N TYR A 254 -5.17 6.41 -16.96
CA TYR A 254 -4.73 6.59 -15.57
C TYR A 254 -5.48 5.65 -14.62
N THR A 255 -6.80 5.55 -14.76
CA THR A 255 -7.62 4.67 -13.92
C THR A 255 -7.23 3.20 -14.12
N LYS A 256 -7.06 2.77 -15.37
CA LYS A 256 -6.62 1.42 -15.74
C LYS A 256 -5.28 1.08 -15.09
N GLU A 257 -4.31 1.99 -15.14
CA GLU A 257 -2.98 1.81 -14.55
C GLU A 257 -3.02 1.86 -13.02
N ARG A 258 -3.77 2.80 -12.44
CA ARG A 258 -3.92 2.97 -10.98
C ARG A 258 -4.48 1.73 -10.28
N PHE A 259 -5.39 1.03 -10.95
CA PHE A 259 -6.03 -0.19 -10.47
C PHE A 259 -5.42 -1.48 -11.05
N MET A 260 -4.32 -1.38 -11.80
CA MET A 260 -3.60 -2.53 -12.37
C MET A 260 -4.50 -3.43 -13.25
N ILE A 261 -5.42 -2.82 -13.99
CA ILE A 261 -6.34 -3.55 -14.87
C ILE A 261 -5.56 -4.03 -16.09
N SER A 262 -5.54 -5.35 -16.32
CA SER A 262 -4.87 -5.95 -17.48
C SER A 262 -5.52 -5.52 -18.79
N ASN A 263 -4.78 -5.59 -19.90
CA ASN A 263 -5.34 -5.27 -21.22
C ASN A 263 -6.50 -6.20 -21.58
N GLU A 264 -6.39 -7.47 -21.20
CA GLU A 264 -7.44 -8.48 -21.37
C GLU A 264 -8.70 -8.13 -20.57
N ALA A 265 -8.56 -7.82 -19.28
CA ALA A 265 -9.69 -7.46 -18.43
C ALA A 265 -10.36 -6.17 -18.91
N TYR A 266 -9.57 -5.18 -19.34
CA TYR A 266 -10.12 -3.97 -19.94
C TYR A 266 -10.85 -4.26 -21.26
N HIS A 267 -10.34 -5.17 -22.08
CA HIS A 267 -10.98 -5.58 -23.33
C HIS A 267 -12.38 -6.12 -23.07
N GLU A 268 -12.49 -7.12 -22.19
CA GLU A 268 -13.77 -7.71 -21.78
C GLU A 268 -14.74 -6.66 -21.20
N LEU A 269 -14.25 -5.77 -20.32
CA LEU A 269 -15.05 -4.68 -19.77
C LEU A 269 -15.57 -3.73 -20.86
N SER A 270 -14.72 -3.37 -21.83
CA SER A 270 -15.10 -2.51 -22.96
C SER A 270 -16.04 -3.21 -23.95
N MET A 271 -16.14 -4.54 -23.91
CA MET A 271 -17.11 -5.29 -24.70
C MET A 271 -18.51 -5.26 -24.05
N VAL A 272 -18.56 -5.29 -22.71
CA VAL A 272 -19.81 -5.27 -21.94
C VAL A 272 -20.37 -3.85 -21.81
N CYS A 273 -19.52 -2.86 -21.54
CA CYS A 273 -19.91 -1.47 -21.33
C CYS A 273 -19.74 -0.65 -22.61
N LYS A 274 -20.86 -0.22 -23.21
CA LYS A 274 -20.86 0.56 -24.46
C LYS A 274 -20.25 1.96 -24.33
N ASP A 275 -20.23 2.50 -23.10
CA ASP A 275 -19.73 3.84 -22.80
C ASP A 275 -18.20 3.89 -22.67
N LEU A 276 -17.53 2.71 -22.64
CA LEU A 276 -16.07 2.65 -22.58
C LEU A 276 -15.45 2.69 -23.98
N PRO A 277 -14.36 3.45 -24.18
CA PRO A 277 -13.54 3.37 -25.37
C PRO A 277 -13.08 1.95 -25.63
N ARG A 278 -13.16 1.52 -26.89
CA ARG A 278 -12.66 0.22 -27.34
C ARG A 278 -11.16 0.11 -27.08
N SER A 279 -10.70 -1.10 -26.83
CA SER A 279 -9.31 -1.39 -26.43
C SER A 279 -8.28 -0.91 -27.45
N TRP A 280 -8.62 -0.93 -28.74
CA TRP A 280 -7.75 -0.41 -29.79
C TRP A 280 -7.52 1.10 -29.67
N LYS A 281 -8.53 1.90 -29.27
CA LYS A 281 -8.36 3.36 -29.05
C LYS A 281 -7.36 3.64 -27.94
N ILE A 282 -7.44 2.87 -26.85
CA ILE A 282 -6.51 2.95 -25.73
C ILE A 282 -5.10 2.56 -26.17
N GLN A 283 -4.96 1.46 -26.92
CA GLN A 283 -3.65 1.04 -27.44
C GLN A 283 -3.04 2.06 -28.39
N ASP A 284 -3.84 2.67 -29.25
CA ASP A 284 -3.38 3.69 -30.18
C ASP A 284 -2.88 4.94 -29.42
N ARG A 285 -3.64 5.38 -28.41
CA ARG A 285 -3.21 6.46 -27.52
C ARG A 285 -1.92 6.12 -26.76
N ILE A 286 -1.76 4.88 -26.27
CA ILE A 286 -0.51 4.43 -25.63
C ILE A 286 0.65 4.50 -26.63
N LYS A 287 0.47 4.06 -27.88
CA LYS A 287 1.51 4.13 -28.92
C LYS A 287 1.90 5.58 -29.22
N GLU A 288 0.91 6.47 -29.30
CA GLU A 288 1.13 7.91 -29.50
C GLU A 288 1.92 8.53 -28.33
N LEU A 289 1.54 8.22 -27.09
CA LEU A 289 2.26 8.67 -25.89
C LEU A 289 3.68 8.11 -25.85
N ASN A 290 3.86 6.82 -26.13
CA ASN A 290 5.19 6.20 -26.19
C ASN A 290 6.07 6.86 -27.25
N ARG A 291 5.51 7.17 -28.43
CA ARG A 291 6.22 7.91 -29.48
C ARG A 291 6.60 9.32 -29.03
N LYS A 292 5.70 10.05 -28.37
CA LYS A 292 5.96 11.40 -27.84
C LYS A 292 7.10 11.40 -26.81
N TRP A 293 7.24 10.32 -26.05
CA TRP A 293 8.24 10.17 -24.99
C TRP A 293 9.47 9.35 -25.42
N ASN A 294 9.60 8.99 -26.70
CA ASN A 294 10.66 8.13 -27.24
C ASN A 294 10.84 6.82 -26.44
N LEU A 295 9.73 6.22 -26.01
CA LEU A 295 9.67 4.94 -25.32
C LEU A 295 9.52 3.82 -26.35
N PHE A 296 10.44 2.87 -26.36
CA PHE A 296 10.38 1.70 -27.21
C PHE A 296 10.28 0.44 -26.34
N PRO A 297 9.56 -0.61 -26.78
CA PRO A 297 9.65 -1.90 -26.11
C PRO A 297 11.07 -2.44 -26.21
N THR A 298 11.53 -3.14 -25.16
CA THR A 298 12.84 -3.79 -25.19
C THR A 298 12.91 -4.81 -26.34
N PRO A 299 13.97 -4.82 -27.15
CA PRO A 299 14.15 -5.82 -28.20
C PRO A 299 14.13 -7.25 -27.64
N GLY A 300 13.44 -8.15 -28.34
CA GLY A 300 13.30 -9.54 -27.93
C GLY A 300 12.03 -9.81 -27.12
N ASN A 301 12.00 -10.92 -26.38
CA ASN A 301 10.82 -11.40 -25.65
C ASN A 301 10.83 -11.02 -24.16
N THR A 302 11.51 -9.92 -23.82
CA THR A 302 11.64 -9.47 -22.43
C THR A 302 10.72 -8.30 -22.16
N ASN A 303 10.01 -8.34 -21.03
CA ASN A 303 9.15 -7.24 -20.61
C ASN A 303 10.02 -6.05 -20.15
N GLY A 304 9.85 -4.89 -20.80
CA GLY A 304 10.56 -3.69 -20.41
C GLY A 304 10.39 -2.56 -21.43
N VAL A 305 10.97 -1.40 -21.08
CA VAL A 305 11.01 -0.21 -21.92
C VAL A 305 12.47 0.16 -22.16
N GLN A 306 12.85 0.27 -23.43
CA GLN A 306 14.12 0.82 -23.88
C GLN A 306 13.95 2.31 -24.18
N GLN A 307 14.94 3.09 -23.76
CA GLN A 307 15.15 4.46 -24.20
C GLN A 307 16.56 4.59 -24.78
N SER A 308 16.69 5.29 -25.90
CA SER A 308 18.01 5.62 -26.45
C SER A 308 18.73 6.60 -25.52
N ILE A 309 19.87 6.17 -24.97
CA ILE A 309 20.74 7.04 -24.15
C ILE A 309 21.20 8.24 -24.98
N LYS A 310 21.54 8.00 -26.26
CA LYS A 310 21.95 9.03 -27.21
C LYS A 310 20.88 10.10 -27.35
N ASP A 311 19.63 9.71 -27.57
CA ASP A 311 18.53 10.65 -27.79
C ASP A 311 18.22 11.44 -26.52
N ARG A 312 18.26 10.78 -25.35
CA ARG A 312 18.15 11.45 -24.05
C ARG A 312 19.24 12.49 -23.81
N LEU A 313 20.49 12.16 -24.15
CA LEU A 313 21.61 13.08 -24.03
C LEU A 313 21.45 14.27 -24.98
N GLU A 314 21.03 14.03 -26.22
CA GLU A 314 20.84 15.07 -27.22
C GLU A 314 19.71 16.04 -26.82
N ILE A 315 18.59 15.52 -26.32
CA ILE A 315 17.49 16.33 -25.77
C ILE A 315 18.00 17.17 -24.59
N ARG A 316 18.78 16.58 -23.68
CA ARG A 316 19.31 17.29 -22.50
C ARG A 316 20.32 18.37 -22.89
N LEU A 317 21.20 18.10 -23.84
CA LEU A 317 22.16 19.06 -24.39
C LEU A 317 21.44 20.22 -25.08
N LYS A 318 20.44 19.94 -25.92
CA LYS A 318 19.61 20.98 -26.56
C LYS A 318 18.89 21.86 -25.55
N ALA A 319 18.33 21.26 -24.49
CA ALA A 319 17.70 22.00 -23.39
C ALA A 319 18.69 22.86 -22.61
N LEU A 320 19.91 22.36 -22.37
CA LEU A 320 20.98 23.12 -21.73
C LEU A 320 21.39 24.31 -22.60
N ILE A 321 21.70 24.09 -23.87
CA ILE A 321 22.08 25.16 -24.82
C ILE A 321 21.00 26.23 -24.92
N LYS A 322 19.72 25.84 -24.97
CA LYS A 322 18.59 26.78 -25.02
C LYS A 322 18.43 27.60 -23.73
N ASN A 323 18.84 27.04 -22.59
CA ASN A 323 18.73 27.66 -21.27
C ASN A 323 20.03 28.34 -20.81
N THR A 324 21.13 28.25 -21.57
CA THR A 324 22.36 28.99 -21.27
C THR A 324 22.15 30.45 -21.69
N PRO A 325 22.13 31.41 -20.75
CA PRO A 325 22.12 32.82 -21.13
C PRO A 325 23.37 33.11 -21.95
N GLN A 326 23.22 33.83 -23.07
CA GLN A 326 24.35 34.30 -23.85
C GLN A 326 25.29 35.09 -22.93
N MET A 327 26.41 34.48 -22.57
CA MET A 327 27.49 35.17 -21.87
C MET A 327 28.08 36.14 -22.89
N HIS A 328 27.59 37.39 -22.86
CA HIS A 328 28.21 38.50 -23.57
C HIS A 328 29.69 38.52 -23.22
N HIS A 329 30.54 38.26 -24.21
CA HIS A 329 31.98 38.40 -24.12
C HIS A 329 32.33 39.83 -23.69
N SER A 330 32.52 39.99 -22.38
CA SER A 330 33.01 41.21 -21.78
C SER A 330 34.50 41.04 -21.55
N ASN A 331 35.27 41.61 -22.48
CA ASN A 331 36.69 41.93 -22.43
C ASN A 331 37.46 41.49 -21.18
N LEU A 332 38.28 40.44 -21.35
CA LEU A 332 39.37 40.12 -20.45
C LEU A 332 40.48 41.16 -20.65
N ILE A 333 40.41 42.28 -19.93
CA ILE A 333 41.57 43.16 -19.76
C ILE A 333 42.41 42.54 -18.65
N ILE A 334 43.47 41.85 -19.05
CA ILE A 334 44.56 41.46 -18.17
C ILE A 334 45.32 42.75 -17.81
N ARG A 335 45.37 43.08 -16.52
CA ARG A 335 46.32 44.05 -15.97
C ARG A 335 47.27 43.33 -15.03
#